data_AF-A0A7X5VIJ6-F1
#
_entry.id   AF-A0A7X5VIJ6-F1
#
_cell.length_a   1.000
_cell.length_b   1.000
_cell.length_c   1.000
_cell.angle_alpha   90.00
_cell.angle_beta   90.00
_cell.angle_gamma   90.00
#
_symmetry.space_group_name_H-M   'P 1'
#
loop_
_entity.id
_entity.type
_entity.pdbx_description
1 polymer ?
#
loop_
_entity_poly.entity_id
_entity_poly.type
_entity_poly.pdbx_seq_one_letter_code
_entity_poly.pdbx_strand_id
1 'polypeptide(L)' 'MNDNHLHARVFRTSDEWYADVDDELDPQPDNPLWWGWYTSQQAALQAACNHLATLEQAS' A
#
# COMPACT_ATOMS: atom_id res chain seq x y z
N MET A 1 -13.14 18.46 -7.86
CA MET A 1 -11.88 17.99 -7.24
C MET A 1 -12.11 16.50 -7.04
N ASN A 2 -11.35 15.65 -7.71
CA ASN A 2 -11.48 14.22 -7.48
C ASN A 2 -10.94 13.96 -6.08
N ASP A 3 -11.81 13.51 -5.19
CA ASP A 3 -11.41 12.83 -3.95
C ASP A 3 -10.81 11.48 -4.38
N ASN A 4 -9.58 11.51 -4.88
CA ASN A 4 -8.84 10.29 -5.16
C ASN A 4 -8.18 9.87 -3.85
N HIS A 5 -8.71 8.81 -3.25
CA HIS A 5 -8.16 8.24 -2.03
C HIS A 5 -7.10 7.22 -2.41
N LEU A 6 -5.88 7.38 -1.90
CA LEU A 6 -4.85 6.35 -1.96
C LEU A 6 -5.36 5.09 -1.25
N HIS A 7 -5.23 3.94 -1.88
CA HIS A 7 -5.65 2.66 -1.32
C HIS A 7 -4.44 1.80 -0.99
N ALA A 8 -4.36 1.38 0.27
CA ALA A 8 -3.45 0.30 0.66
C ALA A 8 -4.11 -1.05 0.43
N ARG A 9 -3.37 -2.00 -0.13
CA ARG A 9 -3.81 -3.40 -0.24
C ARG A 9 -2.81 -4.30 0.44
N VAL A 10 -3.32 -5.34 1.10
CA VAL A 10 -2.50 -6.35 1.77
C VAL A 10 -3.07 -7.72 1.43
N PHE A 11 -2.25 -8.59 0.85
CA PHE A 11 -2.64 -9.94 0.49
C PHE A 11 -1.52 -10.94 0.73
N ARG A 12 -1.89 -12.19 0.97
CA ARG A 12 -0.95 -13.27 1.22
C ARG A 12 -0.52 -13.93 -0.09
N THR A 13 0.77 -14.11 -0.26
CA THR A 13 1.41 -14.74 -1.42
C THR A 13 2.26 -15.92 -0.94
N SER A 14 1.73 -17.14 -1.06
CA SER A 14 2.36 -18.34 -0.51
C SER A 14 2.74 -18.16 0.98
N ASP A 15 4.02 -17.91 1.25
CA ASP A 15 4.61 -17.82 2.59
C ASP A 15 4.84 -16.40 3.09
N GLU A 16 4.63 -15.39 2.24
CA GLU A 16 4.87 -13.98 2.56
C GLU A 16 3.58 -13.15 2.45
N TRP A 17 3.62 -11.97 3.04
CA TRP A 17 2.59 -10.95 2.93
C TRP A 17 3.09 -9.82 2.06
N TYR A 18 2.35 -9.51 1.02
CA TYR A 18 2.60 -8.37 0.17
C TYR A 18 1.73 -7.20 0.62
N ALA A 19 2.31 -6.00 0.65
CA ALA A 19 1.58 -4.77 0.81
C ALA A 19 1.96 -3.78 -0.29
N ASP A 20 0.99 -3.04 -0.78
CA ASP A 20 1.23 -1.92 -1.66
C ASP A 20 0.26 -0.76 -1.43
N VAL A 21 0.58 0.38 -2.05
CA VAL A 21 -0.27 1.55 -2.17
C VAL A 21 -0.38 1.90 -3.66
N ASP A 22 -1.59 1.89 -4.18
CA ASP A 22 -1.87 2.23 -5.59
C ASP A 22 -1.72 3.72 -5.87
N ASP A 23 -1.38 4.03 -7.11
CA ASP A 23 -1.53 5.38 -7.63
C ASP A 23 -2.99 5.64 -8.05
N GLU A 24 -3.35 6.92 -8.16
CA GLU A 24 -4.73 7.32 -8.43
C GLU A 24 -5.17 7.11 -9.88
N LEU A 25 -4.23 6.78 -10.77
CA LEU A 25 -4.42 6.67 -12.21
C LEU A 25 -4.57 5.22 -12.64
N ASP A 26 -4.04 4.28 -11.85
CA ASP A 26 -4.16 2.84 -12.05
C ASP A 26 -4.38 2.10 -10.72
N PRO A 27 -5.63 1.77 -10.36
CA PRO A 27 -5.93 0.97 -9.18
C PRO A 27 -5.54 -0.51 -9.33
N GLN A 28 -4.83 -0.90 -10.40
CA GLN A 28 -4.29 -2.24 -10.57
C GLN A 28 -2.89 -2.40 -9.93
N PRO A 29 -2.55 -3.60 -9.43
CA PRO A 29 -1.28 -3.89 -8.77
C PRO A 29 -0.04 -3.96 -9.67
N ASP A 30 -0.12 -3.50 -10.91
CA ASP A 30 0.98 -3.61 -11.86
C ASP A 30 2.00 -2.47 -11.72
N ASN A 31 1.60 -1.30 -11.23
CA ASN A 31 2.51 -0.17 -10.96
C ASN A 31 2.18 0.60 -9.67
N PRO A 32 2.31 -0.02 -8.49
CA PRO A 32 2.04 0.65 -7.24
C PRO A 32 3.06 1.75 -6.94
N LEU A 33 2.60 2.85 -6.33
CA LEU A 33 3.43 3.96 -5.84
C LEU A 33 4.47 3.46 -4.83
N TRP A 34 4.09 2.47 -4.03
CA TRP A 34 4.94 1.85 -3.02
C TRP A 34 4.52 0.40 -2.79
N TRP A 35 5.49 -0.47 -2.50
CA TRP A 35 5.25 -1.88 -2.21
C TRP A 35 6.32 -2.50 -1.31
N GLY A 36 6.01 -3.66 -0.72
CA GLY A 36 6.96 -4.46 0.05
C GLY A 36 6.46 -5.86 0.43
N TRP A 37 7.41 -6.72 0.83
CA TRP A 37 7.17 -8.08 1.30
C TRP A 37 7.47 -8.20 2.80
N TYR A 38 6.62 -8.94 3.52
CA TYR A 38 6.63 -9.03 4.97
C TYR A 38 6.37 -10.45 5.45
N THR A 39 6.95 -10.80 6.60
CA THR A 39 6.77 -12.12 7.21
C THR A 39 5.43 -12.29 7.94
N SER A 40 4.68 -11.20 8.18
CA SER A 40 3.37 -11.25 8.84
C SER A 40 2.39 -10.21 8.29
N GLN A 41 1.09 -10.52 8.38
CA GLN A 41 0.00 -9.61 8.00
C GLN A 41 0.08 -8.28 8.77
N GLN A 42 0.41 -8.36 10.05
CA GLN A 42 0.52 -7.19 10.91
C GLN A 42 1.65 -6.28 10.44
N ALA A 43 2.82 -6.83 10.11
CA ALA A 43 3.94 -6.04 9.59
C ALA A 43 3.59 -5.36 8.25
N ALA A 44 2.92 -6.09 7.36
CA ALA A 44 2.44 -5.56 6.08
C ALA A 44 1.45 -4.39 6.27
N LEU A 45 0.45 -4.56 7.13
CA LEU A 45 -0.53 -3.51 7.46
C LEU A 45 0.14 -2.29 8.10
N GLN A 46 1.02 -2.52 9.09
CA GLN A 46 1.73 -1.46 9.79
C GLN A 46 2.56 -0.63 8.80
N ALA A 47 3.27 -1.28 7.89
CA ALA A 47 4.09 -0.60 6.89
C ALA A 47 3.25 0.23 5.92
N ALA A 48 2.13 -0.31 5.41
CA ALA A 48 1.23 0.41 4.53
C ALA A 48 0.62 1.65 5.23
N CYS A 49 0.15 1.50 6.46
CA CYS A 49 -0.39 2.62 7.24
C CYS A 49 0.66 3.71 7.51
N ASN A 50 1.88 3.33 7.89
CA ASN A 50 2.97 4.28 8.10
C ASN A 50 3.33 5.03 6.80
N HIS A 51 3.30 4.35 5.66
CA HIS A 51 3.57 4.97 4.37
C HIS A 51 2.49 5.99 4.00
N LEU A 52 1.20 5.61 4.13
CA LEU A 52 0.09 6.53 3.89
C LEU A 52 0.15 7.77 4.80
N ALA A 53 0.45 7.60 6.08
CA ALA A 53 0.63 8.72 7.01
C ALA A 53 1.80 9.65 6.60
N THR A 54 2.85 9.10 6.01
CA THR A 54 3.98 9.89 5.51
C THR A 54 3.57 10.71 4.28
N LEU A 55 2.78 10.13 3.38
CA LEU A 55 2.27 10.83 2.20
C LEU A 55 1.29 11.95 2.58
N GLU A 56 0.41 11.71 3.56
CA GLU A 56 -0.51 12.72 4.10
C GLU A 56 0.25 13.90 4.71
N GLN A 57 1.36 13.65 5.40
CA GLN A 57 2.19 14.72 5.96
C GLN A 57 2.97 15.52 4.90
N ALA A 58 3.14 14.97 3.70
CA ALA A 58 3.90 15.57 2.61
C ALA A 58 3.03 16.36 1.61
N SER A 59 1.70 16.28 1.71
CA SER A 59 0.70 17.00 0.89
C SER A 59 0.34 18.35 1.48
#